data_AF-A0A7L0M315-F1
#
_entry.id   AF-A0A7L0M315-F1
#
_cell.length_a   1.000
_cell.length_b   1.000
_cell.length_c   1.000
_cell.angle_alpha   90.00
_cell.angle_beta   90.00
_cell.angle_gamma   90.00
#
_symmetry.space_group_name_H-M   'P 1'
#
loop_
_entity.id
_entity.type
_entity.pdbx_description
1 polymer ?
#
loop_
_entity_poly.entity_id
_entity_poly.type
_entity_poly.pdbx_seq_one_letter_code
_entity_poly.pdbx_strand_id
1 'polypeptide(L)' 'RPYRCLECPKAFKNSSSLRRHRQLHTGERPHSCGVCGKAFAQPSNLRQHQRVHTGERPYACPQCPKTFTHSSNLLLHRR' A
#
# COMPACT_ATOMS: atom_id res chain seq x y z
N ARG A 1 -6.05 14.27 17.39
CA ARG A 1 -5.96 12.84 16.98
C ARG A 1 -6.29 11.97 18.20
N PRO A 2 -7.56 11.61 18.40
CA PRO A 2 -8.02 10.99 19.65
C PRO A 2 -7.55 9.53 19.80
N TYR A 3 -7.21 8.86 18.71
CA TYR A 3 -6.82 7.45 18.73
C TYR A 3 -5.31 7.30 18.89
N ARG A 4 -4.83 7.06 20.12
CA ARG A 4 -3.40 6.89 20.43
C ARG A 4 -2.99 5.42 20.34
N CYS A 5 -1.80 5.15 19.82
CA CYS A 5 -1.15 3.86 19.97
C CYS A 5 -0.58 3.75 21.39
N LEU A 6 -0.65 2.56 22.00
CA LEU A 6 -0.09 2.29 23.32
C LEU A 6 1.36 1.76 23.23
N GLU A 7 1.77 1.29 22.06
CA GLU A 7 3.09 0.68 21.82
C GLU A 7 4.10 1.68 21.23
N CYS A 8 3.63 2.88 20.83
CA CYS A 8 4.49 3.95 20.33
C CYS A 8 3.79 5.34 20.45
N PRO A 9 4.52 6.47 20.32
CA PRO A 9 3.95 7.81 20.51
C PRO A 9 3.04 8.28 19.35
N LYS A 10 2.68 7.41 18.40
CA LYS A 10 1.84 7.79 17.25
C LYS A 10 0.36 7.89 17.65
N ALA A 11 -0.27 8.98 17.24
CA ALA A 11 -1.72 9.16 17.31
C ALA A 11 -2.34 9.21 15.91
N PHE A 12 -3.63 8.90 15.80
CA PHE A 12 -4.38 8.81 14.56
C PHE A 12 -5.72 9.55 14.64
N LYS A 13 -6.25 9.90 13.47
CA LYS A 13 -7.52 10.63 13.35
C LYS A 13 -8.76 9.76 13.57
N ASN A 14 -8.66 8.46 13.27
CA ASN A 14 -9.75 7.49 13.41
C ASN A 14 -9.24 6.12 13.89
N SER A 15 -10.15 5.31 14.43
CA SER A 15 -9.88 3.95 14.94
C SER A 15 -9.34 3.02 13.85
N SER A 16 -9.87 3.11 12.62
CA SER A 16 -9.42 2.29 11.49
C SER A 16 -7.94 2.50 11.15
N SER A 17 -7.45 3.74 11.22
CA SER A 17 -6.04 4.06 11.00
C SER A 17 -5.16 3.53 12.13
N LEU A 18 -5.63 3.63 13.38
CA LEU A 18 -4.94 3.05 14.53
C LEU A 18 -4.88 1.51 14.42
N ARG A 19 -5.98 0.85 14.06
CA ARG A 19 -6.04 -0.61 13.85
C ARG A 19 -5.04 -1.07 12.80
N ARG A 20 -5.03 -0.42 11.64
CA ARG A 20 -4.03 -0.68 10.58
C ARG A 20 -2.60 -0.46 11.08
N HIS A 21 -2.38 0.59 11.86
CA HIS A 21 -1.06 0.85 12.41
C HIS A 21 -0.61 -0.24 13.39
N ARG A 22 -1.51 -0.77 14.23
CA ARG A 22 -1.20 -1.86 15.15
C ARG A 22 -0.73 -3.14 14.44
N GLN A 23 -1.21 -3.40 13.21
CA GLN A 23 -0.71 -4.51 12.40
C GLN A 23 0.80 -4.43 12.11
N LEU A 24 1.40 -3.24 12.18
CA LEU A 24 2.85 -3.07 12.04
C LEU A 24 3.61 -3.56 13.26
N HIS A 25 2.99 -3.49 14.44
CA HIS A 25 3.60 -3.98 15.68
C HIS A 25 3.48 -5.49 15.81
N THR A 26 2.30 -6.04 15.49
CA THR A 26 2.06 -7.49 15.56
C THR A 26 2.68 -8.26 14.40
N GLY A 27 3.04 -7.57 13.31
CA GLY A 27 3.50 -8.20 12.08
C GLY A 27 2.39 -8.94 11.33
N GLU A 28 1.12 -8.81 11.74
CA GLU A 28 0.00 -9.47 11.09
C GLU A 28 -0.15 -9.02 9.63
N ARG A 29 -0.20 -10.02 8.73
CA ARG A 29 -0.36 -9.83 7.30
C ARG A 29 -1.44 -10.76 6.76
N PRO A 30 -2.73 -10.47 7.01
CA PRO A 30 -3.84 -11.37 6.68
C PRO A 30 -4.07 -11.52 5.17
N HIS A 31 -3.48 -10.67 4.34
CA HIS A 31 -3.72 -10.68 2.90
C HIS A 31 -2.53 -11.30 2.15
N SER A 32 -2.63 -12.58 1.81
CA SER A 32 -1.60 -13.31 1.06
C SER A 32 -1.82 -13.24 -0.45
N CYS A 33 -0.72 -13.20 -1.20
CA CYS A 33 -0.74 -13.37 -2.64
C CYS A 33 -0.88 -14.86 -2.99
N GLY A 34 -1.93 -15.22 -3.74
CA GLY A 34 -2.12 -16.59 -4.20
C GLY A 34 -1.07 -17.06 -5.22
N VAL A 35 -0.28 -16.16 -5.82
CA VAL A 35 0.72 -16.51 -6.83
C VAL A 35 2.09 -16.80 -6.21
N CYS A 36 2.55 -15.97 -5.27
CA CYS A 36 3.88 -16.09 -4.68
C CYS A 36 3.91 -16.26 -3.15
N GLY A 37 2.74 -16.38 -2.51
CA GLY A 37 2.62 -16.54 -1.06
C GLY A 37 2.93 -15.27 -0.24
N LYS A 38 3.39 -14.18 -0.87
CA LYS A 38 3.78 -12.95 -0.16
C LYS A 38 2.58 -12.32 0.55
N ALA A 39 2.72 -12.05 1.84
CA ALA A 39 1.67 -11.51 2.68
C ALA A 39 1.76 -9.99 2.89
N PHE A 40 0.60 -9.34 3.02
CA PHE A 40 0.43 -7.90 3.19
C PHE A 40 -0.52 -7.58 4.34
N ALA A 41 -0.24 -6.49 5.05
CA ALA A 41 -1.12 -5.99 6.12
C ALA A 41 -2.42 -5.37 5.58
N GLN A 42 -2.43 -4.93 4.32
CA GLN A 42 -3.54 -4.18 3.73
C GLN A 42 -3.93 -4.75 2.36
N PRO A 43 -5.25 -4.83 2.05
CA PRO A 43 -5.73 -5.42 0.81
C PRO A 43 -5.37 -4.56 -0.41
N SER A 44 -5.30 -3.23 -0.25
CA SER A 44 -4.84 -2.32 -1.30
C SER A 44 -3.39 -2.61 -1.73
N ASN A 45 -2.54 -2.99 -0.78
CA ASN A 45 -1.14 -3.29 -1.05
C ASN A 45 -1.00 -4.65 -1.75
N LEU A 46 -1.83 -5.63 -1.39
CA LEU A 46 -1.92 -6.90 -2.11
C LEU A 46 -2.38 -6.67 -3.56
N ARG A 47 -3.46 -5.90 -3.77
CA ARG A 47 -3.96 -5.59 -5.12
C ARG A 47 -2.91 -4.89 -5.98
N GLN A 48 -2.19 -3.94 -5.40
CA GLN A 48 -1.09 -3.27 -6.08
C GLN A 48 0.06 -4.24 -6.40
N HIS A 49 0.42 -5.11 -5.47
CA HIS A 49 1.45 -6.12 -5.67
C HIS A 49 1.08 -7.10 -6.79
N GLN A 50 -0.19 -7.48 -6.93
CA GLN A 50 -0.65 -8.36 -8.02
C GLN A 50 -0.31 -7.82 -9.42
N ARG A 51 -0.17 -6.49 -9.58
CA ARG A 51 0.27 -5.87 -10.84
C ARG A 51 1.67 -6.30 -11.26
N VAL A 52 2.51 -6.74 -10.32
CA VAL A 52 3.84 -7.27 -10.62
C VAL A 52 3.73 -8.61 -11.36
N HIS A 53 2.69 -9.40 -11.07
CA HIS A 53 2.45 -10.67 -11.75
C HIS A 53 1.73 -10.48 -13.08
N THR A 54 0.79 -9.54 -13.17
CA THR A 54 0.04 -9.29 -14.41
C THR A 54 0.75 -8.37 -15.39
N GLY A 55 1.76 -7.62 -14.95
CA GLY A 55 2.40 -6.57 -15.74
C GLY A 55 1.54 -5.30 -15.93
N GLU A 56 0.39 -5.20 -15.25
CA GLU A 56 -0.54 -4.08 -15.40
C GLU A 56 0.10 -2.74 -15.00
N ARG A 57 0.12 -1.77 -15.91
CA ARG A 57 0.65 -0.42 -15.70
C ARG A 57 -0.42 0.63 -16.01
N PRO A 58 -1.39 0.84 -15.10
CA PRO A 58 -2.58 1.65 -15.39
C PRO A 58 -2.31 3.15 -15.46
N TYR A 59 -1.13 3.62 -15.03
CA TYR A 59 -0.81 5.04 -15.00
C TYR A 59 0.08 5.43 -16.18
N ALA A 60 -0.51 6.01 -17.22
CA ALA A 60 0.22 6.49 -18.39
C ALA A 60 0.66 7.95 -18.24
N CYS A 61 1.85 8.28 -18.77
CA CYS A 61 2.28 9.67 -18.93
C CYS A 61 1.58 10.29 -20.15
N PRO A 62 0.99 11.49 -20.04
CA PRO A 62 0.36 12.14 -21.20
C PRO A 62 1.38 12.72 -22.20
N GLN A 63 2.65 12.86 -21.81
CA GLN A 63 3.70 13.49 -22.63
C GLN A 63 4.67 12.50 -23.27
N CYS A 64 4.61 11.21 -22.91
CA CYS A 64 5.50 10.18 -23.45
C CYS A 64 4.89 8.78 -23.30
N PRO A 65 5.38 7.75 -24.01
CA PRO A 65 4.78 6.41 -23.99
C PRO A 65 5.02 5.62 -22.68
N LYS A 66 5.61 6.24 -21.65
CA LYS A 66 5.93 5.55 -20.38
C LYS A 66 4.67 5.30 -19.55
N THR A 67 4.55 4.08 -19.05
CA THR A 67 3.48 3.66 -18.15
C THR A 67 4.04 3.11 -16.83
N PHE A 68 3.28 3.32 -15.75
CA PHE A 68 3.70 3.06 -14.39
C PHE A 68 2.69 2.18 -13.66
N THR A 69 3.19 1.35 -12.75
CA THR A 69 2.39 0.49 -11.87
C THR A 69 1.76 1.27 -10.71
N HIS A 70 2.34 2.41 -10.32
CA HIS A 70 1.94 3.25 -9.20
C HIS A 70 1.78 4.72 -9.65
N SER A 71 0.76 5.41 -9.14
CA SER A 71 0.50 6.83 -9.43
C SER A 71 1.63 7.74 -8.90
N SER A 72 2.23 7.38 -7.76
CA SER A 72 3.38 8.09 -7.20
C SER A 72 4.57 8.10 -8.17
N ASN A 73 4.79 7.01 -8.89
CA ASN A 73 5.90 6.90 -9.84
C ASN A 73 5.65 7.77 -11.07
N LEU A 74 4.40 7.83 -11.56
CA LEU A 74 4.00 8.78 -12.59
C LEU A 74 4.18 10.23 -12.12
N LEU A 75 3.79 10.54 -10.88
CA LEU A 75 3.95 11.90 -10.34
C LEU A 75 5.42 12.30 -10.24
N LEU A 76 6.29 11.40 -9.76
CA LEU A 76 7.74 11.64 -9.70
C LEU A 76 8.35 11.78 -11.10
N HIS A 77 7.89 11.02 -12.08
CA HIS A 77 8.34 11.14 -13.46
C HIS A 77 7.97 12.49 -14.10
N ARG A 78 6.86 13.11 -13.68
CA ARG A 78 6.35 14.38 -14.22
C ARG A 78 6.89 15.62 -13.51
N ARG A 79 7.64 15.45 -12.41
CA ARG A 79 8.35 16.55 -11.74
C ARG A 79 9.64 16.83 -12.49
#